data_AF-A0A1V9XGG6-F1
#
_entry.id   AF-A0A1V9XGG6-F1
#
_cell.length_a   1.000
_cell.length_b   1.000
_cell.length_c   1.000
_cell.angle_alpha   90.00
_cell.angle_beta   90.00
_cell.angle_gamma   90.00
#
_symmetry.space_group_name_H-M   'P 1'
#
loop_
_entity.id
_entity.type
_entity.pdbx_description
1 polymer ?
#
loop_
_entity_poly.entity_id
_entity_poly.type
_entity_poly.pdbx_seq_one_letter_code
_entity_poly.pdbx_strand_id
1 'polypeptide(L)'
;MSYIMSARIVCSEVFGGSMSTLALDVIDKSIKYFQARAQDLNGEKEFTYARTIFLHTYNSQCFFPTYWPGEADYTADDLFSLSYSVAMAGRKIDDECVKISNRNKRRYDITRKTMTKFLTIIMECWQAENSLKNAKRTVASHKTCMDLTRFANSKQLFTHILGQLHIFEVAFRSHEKLILYGSVTNVATLALLAHCNNGASEAWNSSVYSDFARLTASCREAVESAGVPTAMATLARYVESEFGESFRKLSPEEAVKVLREGSGEAGRLFRNFLEEHGHRCMREFDVQTKSWAMDPTPLTKSIQAMVGATITSGKNITKALSDDQLIDTLDTRLPQIYRLALKFVLKRLQKGIALRESGKSLLVLSNDILRKYFWHLAAIMVSLKRSI
;
A
#
# COMPACT_ATOMS: atom_id res chain seq x y z
N MET A 1 23.27 -5.49 7.82
CA MET A 1 22.53 -6.40 6.89
C MET A 1 21.02 -6.41 7.11
N SER A 2 20.50 -6.14 8.32
CA SER A 2 19.05 -6.07 8.62
C SER A 2 18.31 -4.81 8.14
N TYR A 3 19.02 -3.70 7.85
CA TYR A 3 18.40 -2.41 7.51
C TYR A 3 18.00 -2.27 6.03
N ILE A 4 18.56 -3.11 5.15
CA ILE A 4 18.22 -3.15 3.71
C ILE A 4 16.84 -3.78 3.47
N MET A 5 16.29 -4.52 4.45
CA MET A 5 14.97 -5.14 4.35
C MET A 5 13.83 -4.11 4.36
N SER A 6 13.89 -3.06 5.19
CA SER A 6 12.81 -2.07 5.33
C SER A 6 12.52 -1.30 4.03
N ALA A 7 13.56 -0.97 3.26
CA ALA A 7 13.44 -0.26 1.99
C ALA A 7 12.96 -1.17 0.85
N ARG A 8 13.43 -2.42 0.81
CA ARG A 8 12.92 -3.43 -0.16
C ARG A 8 11.44 -3.69 0.04
N ILE A 9 10.97 -3.74 1.29
CA ILE A 9 9.58 -4.01 1.64
C ILE A 9 8.63 -3.03 0.94
N VAL A 10 8.89 -1.71 0.89
CA VAL A 10 7.88 -0.77 0.36
C VAL A 10 7.56 -0.98 -1.13
N CYS A 11 8.54 -1.31 -1.98
CA CYS A 11 8.28 -1.62 -3.40
C CYS A 11 7.97 -3.11 -3.65
N SER A 12 8.62 -4.04 -2.92
CA SER A 12 8.36 -5.48 -3.10
C SER A 12 7.04 -5.94 -2.49
N GLU A 13 6.48 -5.19 -1.54
CA GLU A 13 5.19 -5.50 -0.90
C GLU A 13 4.01 -4.90 -1.68
N VAL A 14 4.26 -3.90 -2.54
CA VAL A 14 3.24 -3.33 -3.45
C VAL A 14 3.25 -4.07 -4.80
N PHE A 15 4.42 -4.44 -5.33
CA PHE A 15 4.51 -5.17 -6.60
C PHE A 15 5.38 -6.42 -6.46
N GLY A 16 5.06 -7.24 -5.47
CA GLY A 16 5.70 -8.54 -5.28
C GLY A 16 5.44 -9.44 -6.48
N GLY A 17 6.43 -9.61 -7.35
CA GLY A 17 6.35 -10.38 -8.59
C GLY A 17 5.88 -9.56 -9.80
N SER A 18 6.08 -10.10 -11.01
CA SER A 18 5.59 -9.48 -12.24
C SER A 18 4.07 -9.48 -12.28
N MET A 19 3.46 -8.33 -12.55
CA MET A 19 2.03 -8.24 -12.86
C MET A 19 1.69 -9.06 -14.12
N SER A 20 0.49 -9.63 -14.15
CA SER A 20 -0.04 -10.20 -15.39
C SER A 20 -0.23 -9.12 -16.47
N THR A 21 -0.23 -9.52 -17.74
CA THR A 21 -0.54 -8.61 -18.85
C THR A 21 -1.94 -8.00 -18.71
N LEU A 22 -2.88 -8.77 -18.16
CA LEU A 22 -4.23 -8.30 -17.84
C LEU A 22 -4.20 -7.20 -16.76
N ALA A 23 -3.43 -7.38 -15.69
CA ALA A 23 -3.29 -6.37 -14.64
C ALA A 23 -2.66 -5.07 -15.18
N LEU A 24 -1.62 -5.18 -16.01
CA LEU A 24 -1.01 -4.02 -16.66
C LEU A 24 -2.00 -3.25 -17.55
N ASP A 25 -2.78 -3.97 -18.35
CA ASP A 25 -3.80 -3.39 -19.23
C ASP A 25 -4.94 -2.71 -18.45
N VAL A 26 -5.39 -3.31 -17.34
CA VAL A 26 -6.40 -2.71 -16.44
C VAL A 26 -5.89 -1.42 -15.80
N ILE A 27 -4.64 -1.42 -15.32
CA ILE A 27 -4.01 -0.24 -14.71
C ILE A 27 -3.85 0.87 -15.76
N ASP A 28 -3.30 0.55 -16.94
CA ASP A 28 -3.14 1.51 -18.05
C ASP A 28 -4.48 2.14 -18.45
N LYS A 29 -5.53 1.34 -18.62
CA LYS A 29 -6.87 1.83 -18.96
C LYS A 29 -7.48 2.69 -17.86
N SER A 30 -7.30 2.31 -16.59
CA SER A 30 -7.78 3.08 -15.44
C SER A 30 -7.10 4.45 -15.38
N ILE A 31 -5.79 4.52 -15.65
CA ILE A 31 -5.02 5.77 -15.72
C ILE A 31 -5.46 6.63 -16.91
N LYS A 32 -5.64 6.03 -18.09
CA LYS A 32 -6.12 6.77 -19.28
C LYS A 32 -7.53 7.32 -19.10
N TYR A 33 -8.42 6.56 -18.46
CA TYR A 33 -9.76 7.02 -18.11
C TYR A 33 -9.71 8.26 -17.19
N PHE A 34 -8.83 8.24 -16.19
CA PHE A 34 -8.60 9.40 -15.32
C PHE A 34 -8.15 10.63 -16.11
N GLN A 35 -7.16 10.47 -16.99
CA GLN A 35 -6.62 11.57 -17.78
C GLN A 35 -7.70 12.21 -18.67
N ALA A 36 -8.52 11.40 -19.33
CA ALA A 36 -9.65 11.89 -20.12
C ALA A 36 -10.65 12.67 -19.26
N ARG A 37 -11.02 12.16 -18.08
CA ARG A 37 -12.00 12.83 -17.20
C ARG A 37 -11.46 14.13 -16.59
N ALA A 38 -10.18 14.18 -16.22
CA ALA A 38 -9.55 15.41 -15.71
C ALA A 38 -9.53 16.51 -16.77
N GLN A 39 -9.42 16.14 -18.05
CA GLN A 39 -9.47 17.06 -19.16
C GLN A 39 -10.87 17.57 -19.50
N ASP A 40 -11.89 16.70 -19.44
CA ASP A 40 -13.29 17.14 -19.56
C ASP A 40 -13.61 18.22 -18.52
N LEU A 41 -13.09 18.05 -17.29
CA LEU A 41 -13.21 19.04 -16.22
C LEU A 41 -12.41 20.34 -16.50
N ASN A 42 -11.36 20.27 -17.32
CA ASN A 42 -10.54 21.42 -17.73
C ASN A 42 -10.95 22.03 -19.08
N GLY A 43 -11.97 21.48 -19.75
CA GLY A 43 -12.46 21.97 -21.04
C GLY A 43 -11.61 21.58 -22.27
N GLU A 44 -10.68 20.64 -22.14
CA GLU A 44 -9.85 20.16 -23.24
C GLU A 44 -10.58 19.05 -24.03
N LYS A 45 -10.82 19.25 -25.33
CA LYS A 45 -11.67 18.36 -26.15
C LYS A 45 -10.95 17.16 -26.80
N GLU A 46 -9.62 17.19 -26.92
CA GLU A 46 -8.87 16.10 -27.54
C GLU A 46 -7.47 15.92 -26.93
N PHE A 47 -7.09 14.65 -26.74
CA PHE A 47 -5.81 14.27 -26.16
C PHE A 47 -4.86 13.73 -27.24
N THR A 48 -4.23 14.61 -28.02
CA THR A 48 -3.33 14.20 -29.12
C THR A 48 -2.13 13.36 -28.64
N TYR A 49 -1.75 13.42 -27.35
CA TYR A 49 -0.53 12.80 -26.81
C TYR A 49 -0.70 11.92 -25.55
N ALA A 50 -1.92 11.53 -25.13
CA ALA A 50 -2.14 10.77 -23.87
C ALA A 50 -1.31 9.50 -23.80
N ARG A 51 -1.32 8.78 -24.91
CA ARG A 51 -0.61 7.52 -25.10
C ARG A 51 0.91 7.71 -24.97
N THR A 52 1.41 8.86 -25.42
CA THR A 52 2.83 9.22 -25.38
C THR A 52 3.26 9.69 -23.99
N ILE A 53 2.40 10.34 -23.21
CA ILE A 53 2.70 10.78 -21.83
C ILE A 53 2.93 9.57 -20.92
N PHE A 54 2.13 8.51 -21.03
CA PHE A 54 2.36 7.29 -20.25
C PHE A 54 3.71 6.65 -20.60
N LEU A 55 3.99 6.46 -21.90
CA LEU A 55 5.28 5.91 -22.34
C LEU A 55 6.47 6.80 -21.93
N HIS A 56 6.34 8.13 -22.01
CA HIS A 56 7.40 9.07 -21.64
C HIS A 56 7.62 9.16 -20.12
N THR A 57 6.57 9.06 -19.31
CA THR A 57 6.67 9.13 -17.84
C THR A 57 7.19 7.83 -17.23
N TYR A 58 6.90 6.68 -17.87
CA TYR A 58 7.08 5.37 -17.25
C TYR A 58 8.15 4.46 -17.89
N ASN A 59 8.68 4.75 -19.09
CA ASN A 59 9.68 3.89 -19.77
C ASN A 59 11.02 3.68 -19.03
N SER A 60 11.34 4.46 -17.99
CA SER A 60 12.56 4.25 -17.19
C SER A 60 12.33 4.14 -15.68
N GLN A 61 11.09 4.34 -15.19
CA GLN A 61 10.87 4.70 -13.79
C GLN A 61 9.50 4.27 -13.22
N CYS A 62 8.90 3.15 -13.65
CA CYS A 62 7.67 2.62 -13.03
C CYS A 62 7.69 2.54 -11.50
N PHE A 63 8.87 2.52 -10.86
CA PHE A 63 9.05 2.45 -9.41
C PHE A 63 9.59 3.73 -8.76
N PHE A 64 10.11 4.66 -9.56
CA PHE A 64 10.41 6.02 -9.15
C PHE A 64 9.61 6.99 -9.98
N PRO A 65 8.27 6.98 -9.93
CA PRO A 65 7.60 8.12 -10.44
C PRO A 65 8.10 9.24 -9.52
N THR A 66 8.82 10.18 -10.11
CA THR A 66 8.65 11.58 -9.80
C THR A 66 7.14 11.86 -9.90
N TYR A 67 6.31 11.30 -9.01
CA TYR A 67 4.85 11.48 -8.94
C TYR A 67 4.54 12.96 -8.80
N TRP A 68 5.53 13.70 -8.33
CA TRP A 68 5.59 15.14 -8.34
C TRP A 68 6.78 15.65 -9.17
N PRO A 69 6.63 15.77 -10.50
CA PRO A 69 7.56 16.57 -11.29
C PRO A 69 7.54 17.99 -10.71
N GLY A 70 8.66 18.42 -10.11
CA GLY A 70 8.84 19.80 -9.65
C GLY A 70 8.69 20.06 -8.14
N GLU A 71 8.56 19.05 -7.27
CA GLU A 71 8.50 19.28 -5.81
C GLU A 71 9.66 18.74 -4.98
N ALA A 72 10.41 17.74 -5.47
CA ALA A 72 11.68 17.34 -4.86
C ALA A 72 12.65 16.80 -5.91
N ASP A 73 13.91 17.23 -5.86
CA ASP A 73 14.97 16.60 -6.68
C ASP A 73 15.64 15.49 -5.89
N TYR A 74 15.22 14.25 -6.13
CA TYR A 74 15.77 13.04 -5.51
C TYR A 74 17.30 12.90 -5.64
N THR A 75 17.91 13.62 -6.58
CA THR A 75 19.34 13.53 -6.89
C THR A 75 20.15 14.72 -6.38
N ALA A 76 19.51 15.72 -5.76
CA ALA A 76 20.22 16.83 -5.13
C ALA A 76 20.80 16.42 -3.76
N ASP A 77 21.93 17.02 -3.42
CA ASP A 77 22.65 16.79 -2.16
C ASP A 77 22.18 17.70 -1.01
N ASP A 78 21.02 18.36 -1.14
CA ASP A 78 20.44 19.14 -0.04
C ASP A 78 19.66 18.26 0.95
N LEU A 79 19.50 18.76 2.18
CA LEU A 79 18.86 18.05 3.28
C LEU A 79 17.44 17.54 2.92
N PHE A 80 16.65 18.35 2.22
CA PHE A 80 15.28 18.02 1.90
C PHE A 80 15.22 16.92 0.83
N SER A 81 16.00 17.07 -0.23
CA SER A 81 16.13 16.07 -1.29
C SER A 81 16.67 14.74 -0.80
N LEU A 82 17.67 14.75 0.09
CA LEU A 82 18.20 13.54 0.72
C LEU A 82 17.14 12.88 1.62
N SER A 83 16.46 13.66 2.45
CA SER A 83 15.34 13.16 3.28
C SER A 83 14.25 12.53 2.43
N TYR A 84 13.91 13.14 1.31
CA TYR A 84 12.90 12.64 0.39
C TYR A 84 13.35 11.35 -0.30
N SER A 85 14.61 11.28 -0.73
CA SER A 85 15.22 10.08 -1.32
C SER A 85 15.19 8.90 -0.34
N VAL A 86 15.56 9.13 0.92
CA VAL A 86 15.51 8.12 1.98
C VAL A 86 14.07 7.74 2.33
N ALA A 87 13.16 8.71 2.44
CA ALA A 87 11.77 8.43 2.78
C ALA A 87 11.07 7.55 1.72
N MET A 88 11.42 7.72 0.45
CA MET A 88 10.81 7.00 -0.67
C MET A 88 11.55 5.71 -1.02
N ALA A 89 12.88 5.74 -1.04
CA ALA A 89 13.73 4.65 -1.54
C ALA A 89 14.45 3.89 -0.42
N GLY A 90 14.38 4.38 0.82
CA GLY A 90 15.13 3.87 1.96
C GLY A 90 16.64 4.06 1.86
N ARG A 91 17.13 4.83 0.88
CA ARG A 91 18.55 5.14 0.67
C ARG A 91 18.72 6.45 -0.09
N LYS A 92 19.94 6.99 -0.07
CA LYS A 92 20.35 8.02 -1.02
C LYS A 92 20.30 7.47 -2.45
N ILE A 93 19.78 8.27 -3.37
CA ILE A 93 19.78 7.96 -4.80
C ILE A 93 21.04 8.52 -5.43
N ASP A 94 22.04 7.66 -5.58
CA ASP A 94 23.34 7.94 -6.17
C ASP A 94 23.54 7.24 -7.53
N ASP A 95 22.57 6.48 -8.01
CA ASP A 95 22.63 5.78 -9.30
C ASP A 95 22.77 6.76 -10.46
N GLU A 96 23.83 6.59 -11.26
CA GLU A 96 24.14 7.48 -12.39
C GLU A 96 23.00 7.54 -13.41
N CYS A 97 22.32 6.41 -13.69
CA CYS A 97 21.20 6.39 -14.62
C CYS A 97 20.02 7.27 -14.13
N VAL A 98 19.76 7.31 -12.83
CA VAL A 98 18.69 8.12 -12.24
C VAL A 98 19.07 9.60 -12.23
N LYS A 99 20.32 9.93 -11.91
CA LYS A 99 20.87 11.29 -12.01
C LYS A 99 20.79 11.84 -13.43
N ILE A 100 21.20 11.06 -14.43
CA ILE A 100 21.13 11.44 -15.84
C ILE A 100 19.67 11.67 -16.25
N SER A 101 18.77 10.75 -15.89
CA SER A 101 17.34 10.89 -16.18
C SER A 101 16.72 12.15 -15.56
N ASN A 102 16.97 12.41 -14.26
CA ASN A 102 16.48 13.62 -13.59
C ASN A 102 17.07 14.90 -14.18
N ARG A 103 18.35 14.90 -14.54
CA ARG A 103 19.00 16.03 -15.23
C ARG A 103 18.34 16.30 -16.59
N ASN A 104 18.02 15.25 -17.34
CA ASN A 104 17.31 15.39 -18.62
C ASN A 104 15.90 15.95 -18.41
N LYS A 105 15.14 15.48 -17.42
CA LYS A 105 13.82 16.01 -17.08
C LYS A 105 13.84 17.50 -16.75
N ARG A 106 14.84 17.96 -15.98
CA ARG A 106 15.00 19.39 -15.66
C ARG A 106 15.14 20.29 -16.87
N ARG A 107 15.67 19.78 -17.99
CA ARG A 107 15.76 20.55 -19.25
C ARG A 107 14.39 20.84 -19.86
N TYR A 108 13.39 20.02 -19.52
CA TYR A 108 12.03 20.12 -20.02
C TYR A 108 11.04 20.58 -18.94
N ASP A 109 11.51 20.90 -17.72
CA ASP A 109 10.66 21.40 -16.64
C ASP A 109 10.46 22.91 -16.80
N ILE A 110 9.33 23.29 -17.39
CA ILE A 110 8.96 24.69 -17.68
C ILE A 110 8.27 25.33 -16.45
N THR A 111 8.10 24.58 -15.35
CA THR A 111 7.29 25.00 -14.20
C THR A 111 8.08 25.84 -13.20
N ARG A 112 7.72 27.12 -13.02
CA ARG A 112 8.27 27.99 -11.95
C ARG A 112 8.02 27.39 -10.56
N LYS A 113 9.06 27.37 -9.70
CA LYS A 113 8.97 27.01 -8.28
C LYS A 113 8.35 28.19 -7.50
N THR A 114 7.17 27.99 -6.89
CA THR A 114 6.47 29.06 -6.15
C THR A 114 5.96 28.54 -4.80
N MET A 115 5.94 29.40 -3.78
CA MET A 115 5.34 29.19 -2.45
C MET A 115 3.92 28.57 -2.48
N THR A 116 3.18 28.79 -3.55
CA THR A 116 1.87 28.17 -3.84
C THR A 116 1.91 26.65 -3.75
N LYS A 117 3.03 26.00 -4.13
CA LYS A 117 3.16 24.52 -4.11
C LYS A 117 3.18 23.96 -2.69
N PHE A 118 3.88 24.62 -1.75
CA PHE A 118 3.96 24.16 -0.37
C PHE A 118 2.61 24.21 0.36
N LEU A 119 1.83 25.27 0.14
CA LEU A 119 0.47 25.35 0.68
C LEU A 119 -0.43 24.25 0.10
N THR A 120 -0.32 23.96 -1.19
CA THR A 120 -1.04 22.85 -1.82
C THR A 120 -0.69 21.51 -1.18
N ILE A 121 0.59 21.22 -0.92
CA ILE A 121 1.01 20.00 -0.20
C ILE A 121 0.34 19.91 1.18
N ILE A 122 0.32 21.01 1.93
CA ILE A 122 -0.31 21.04 3.26
C ILE A 122 -1.80 20.77 3.14
N MET A 123 -2.49 21.41 2.19
CA MET A 123 -3.92 21.18 1.96
C MET A 123 -4.21 19.73 1.58
N GLU A 124 -3.39 19.15 0.68
CA GLU A 124 -3.49 17.74 0.30
C GLU A 124 -3.32 16.81 1.50
N CYS A 125 -2.31 17.08 2.34
CA CYS A 125 -2.10 16.35 3.60
C CYS A 125 -3.30 16.47 4.56
N TRP A 126 -3.92 17.65 4.66
CA TRP A 126 -5.10 17.86 5.51
C TRP A 126 -6.34 17.14 4.98
N GLN A 127 -6.49 17.04 3.66
CA GLN A 127 -7.61 16.36 3.04
C GLN A 127 -7.43 14.83 2.96
N ALA A 128 -6.21 14.32 3.16
CA ALA A 128 -5.86 12.92 2.92
C ALA A 128 -6.76 11.93 3.70
N GLU A 129 -7.06 12.21 4.97
CA GLU A 129 -7.93 11.35 5.78
C GLU A 129 -9.40 11.39 5.30
N ASN A 130 -9.90 12.57 4.93
CA ASN A 130 -11.26 12.71 4.39
C ASN A 130 -11.38 12.03 3.03
N SER A 131 -10.33 12.10 2.21
CA SER A 131 -10.24 11.34 0.95
C SER A 131 -10.37 9.84 1.20
N LEU A 132 -9.68 9.30 2.22
CA LEU A 132 -9.79 7.88 2.58
C LEU A 132 -11.19 7.51 3.04
N LYS A 133 -11.81 8.33 3.89
CA LYS A 133 -13.19 8.10 4.36
C LYS A 133 -14.18 8.06 3.19
N ASN A 134 -14.06 9.01 2.25
CA ASN A 134 -14.92 9.07 1.07
C ASN A 134 -14.69 7.87 0.15
N ALA A 135 -13.42 7.51 -0.11
CA ALA A 135 -13.08 6.35 -0.92
C ALA A 135 -13.60 5.04 -0.29
N LYS A 136 -13.48 4.87 1.04
CA LYS A 136 -14.05 3.72 1.77
C LYS A 136 -15.55 3.61 1.56
N ARG A 137 -16.31 4.72 1.64
CA ARG A 137 -17.76 4.73 1.40
C ARG A 137 -18.09 4.33 -0.04
N THR A 138 -17.38 4.89 -1.02
CA THR A 138 -17.61 4.57 -2.44
C THR A 138 -17.34 3.09 -2.72
N VAL A 139 -16.19 2.56 -2.28
CA VAL A 139 -15.84 1.14 -2.50
C VAL A 139 -16.80 0.21 -1.75
N ALA A 140 -17.21 0.55 -0.52
CA ALA A 140 -18.18 -0.23 0.24
C ALA A 140 -19.54 -0.31 -0.47
N SER A 141 -20.04 0.81 -1.01
CA SER A 141 -21.28 0.84 -1.81
C SER A 141 -21.20 -0.11 -3.00
N HIS A 142 -20.08 -0.10 -3.74
CA HIS A 142 -19.87 -1.00 -4.87
C HIS A 142 -19.77 -2.47 -4.45
N LYS A 143 -19.09 -2.77 -3.34
CA LYS A 143 -19.01 -4.13 -2.78
C LYS A 143 -20.40 -4.67 -2.45
N THR A 144 -21.27 -3.85 -1.85
CA THR A 144 -22.64 -4.25 -1.47
C THR A 144 -23.55 -4.43 -2.69
N CYS A 145 -23.42 -3.59 -3.72
CA CYS A 145 -24.22 -3.68 -4.95
C CYS A 145 -23.65 -4.66 -5.99
N MET A 146 -22.59 -5.39 -5.66
CA MET A 146 -21.95 -6.32 -6.57
C MET A 146 -22.83 -7.58 -6.73
N ASP A 147 -23.39 -7.72 -7.91
CA ASP A 147 -24.10 -8.92 -8.34
C ASP A 147 -23.48 -9.44 -9.63
N LEU A 148 -22.93 -10.65 -9.57
CA LEU A 148 -22.32 -11.33 -10.71
C LEU A 148 -23.38 -11.99 -11.61
N THR A 149 -24.56 -12.32 -11.08
CA THR A 149 -25.58 -13.11 -11.79
C THR A 149 -26.39 -12.31 -12.81
N ARG A 150 -26.34 -10.98 -12.74
CA ARG A 150 -27.14 -10.08 -13.58
C ARG A 150 -26.74 -10.00 -15.06
N PHE A 151 -25.62 -10.59 -15.47
CA PHE A 151 -25.09 -10.41 -16.83
C PHE A 151 -25.45 -11.61 -17.70
N ALA A 152 -26.16 -11.35 -18.81
CA ALA A 152 -26.63 -12.40 -19.70
C ALA A 152 -25.52 -12.96 -20.62
N ASN A 153 -24.48 -12.17 -20.90
CA ASN A 153 -23.37 -12.60 -21.76
C ASN A 153 -22.06 -11.88 -21.44
N SER A 154 -20.96 -12.41 -22.01
CA SER A 154 -19.60 -11.90 -21.81
C SER A 154 -19.43 -10.44 -22.24
N LYS A 155 -20.12 -9.99 -23.30
CA LYS A 155 -20.06 -8.60 -23.78
C LYS A 155 -20.64 -7.63 -22.75
N GLN A 156 -21.81 -7.94 -22.18
CA GLN A 156 -22.44 -7.11 -21.14
C GLN A 156 -21.55 -6.99 -19.91
N LEU A 157 -20.99 -8.11 -19.44
CA LEU A 157 -20.09 -8.11 -18.28
C LEU A 157 -18.79 -7.36 -18.57
N PHE A 158 -18.19 -7.54 -19.75
CA PHE A 158 -16.97 -6.82 -20.12
C PHE A 158 -17.21 -5.30 -20.19
N THR A 159 -18.31 -4.85 -20.80
CA THR A 159 -18.68 -3.43 -20.79
C THR A 159 -18.89 -2.91 -19.37
N HIS A 160 -19.52 -3.70 -18.50
CA HIS A 160 -19.67 -3.36 -17.09
C HIS A 160 -18.32 -3.19 -16.39
N ILE A 161 -17.39 -4.12 -16.58
CA ILE A 161 -16.03 -4.03 -16.01
C ILE A 161 -15.35 -2.72 -16.42
N LEU A 162 -15.42 -2.35 -17.70
CA LEU A 162 -14.85 -1.09 -18.18
C LEU A 162 -15.50 0.13 -17.51
N GLY A 163 -16.82 0.09 -17.28
CA GLY A 163 -17.54 1.12 -16.53
C GLY A 163 -17.21 1.18 -15.04
N GLN A 164 -16.67 0.10 -14.47
CA GLN A 164 -16.27 0.02 -13.06
C GLN A 164 -14.82 0.41 -12.80
N LEU A 165 -13.98 0.67 -13.81
CA LEU A 165 -12.58 1.02 -13.58
C LEU A 165 -12.40 2.23 -12.64
N HIS A 166 -13.41 3.10 -12.54
CA HIS A 166 -13.41 4.21 -11.59
C HIS A 166 -13.27 3.76 -10.11
N ILE A 167 -13.69 2.55 -9.73
CA ILE A 167 -13.63 2.12 -8.32
C ILE A 167 -12.18 1.93 -7.88
N PHE A 168 -11.34 1.44 -8.79
CA PHE A 168 -9.90 1.35 -8.60
C PHE A 168 -9.28 2.75 -8.55
N GLU A 169 -9.69 3.65 -9.45
CA GLU A 169 -9.24 5.05 -9.47
C GLU A 169 -9.50 5.81 -8.17
N VAL A 170 -10.73 5.74 -7.64
CA VAL A 170 -11.09 6.40 -6.37
C VAL A 170 -10.20 5.92 -5.22
N ALA A 171 -9.96 4.60 -5.13
CA ALA A 171 -9.07 4.04 -4.12
C ALA A 171 -7.61 4.45 -4.35
N PHE A 172 -7.16 4.44 -5.60
CA PHE A 172 -5.79 4.78 -5.99
C PHE A 172 -5.45 6.24 -5.66
N ARG A 173 -6.32 7.19 -6.04
CA ARG A 173 -6.13 8.62 -5.73
C ARG A 173 -6.12 8.88 -4.23
N SER A 174 -7.00 8.20 -3.49
CA SER A 174 -6.94 8.29 -2.04
C SER A 174 -5.62 7.75 -1.50
N HIS A 175 -5.11 6.66 -2.04
CA HIS A 175 -3.83 6.09 -1.61
C HIS A 175 -2.65 7.01 -1.95
N GLU A 176 -2.65 7.66 -3.11
CA GLU A 176 -1.66 8.65 -3.53
C GLU A 176 -1.53 9.81 -2.52
N LYS A 177 -2.66 10.40 -2.09
CA LYS A 177 -2.66 11.45 -1.05
C LYS A 177 -2.08 10.97 0.28
N LEU A 178 -2.29 9.70 0.63
CA LEU A 178 -1.76 9.10 1.86
C LEU A 178 -0.27 8.79 1.74
N ILE A 179 0.22 8.41 0.56
CA ILE A 179 1.65 8.31 0.26
C ILE A 179 2.29 9.68 0.45
N LEU A 180 1.71 10.75 -0.13
CA LEU A 180 2.23 12.11 0.05
C LEU A 180 2.29 12.50 1.53
N TYR A 181 1.21 12.27 2.28
CA TYR A 181 1.16 12.54 3.71
C TYR A 181 2.27 11.81 4.48
N GLY A 182 2.43 10.50 4.21
CA GLY A 182 3.49 9.68 4.79
C GLY A 182 4.89 10.19 4.43
N SER A 183 5.11 10.55 3.17
CA SER A 183 6.41 11.05 2.71
C SER A 183 6.77 12.39 3.33
N VAL A 184 5.83 13.34 3.40
CA VAL A 184 6.07 14.66 4.02
C VAL A 184 6.42 14.51 5.51
N THR A 185 5.73 13.63 6.23
CA THR A 185 5.99 13.38 7.66
C THR A 185 7.30 12.60 7.89
N ASN A 186 7.63 11.65 7.02
CA ASN A 186 8.94 10.99 7.00
C ASN A 186 10.07 12.01 6.79
N VAL A 187 9.93 12.87 5.77
CA VAL A 187 10.91 13.91 5.43
C VAL A 187 11.12 14.87 6.58
N ALA A 188 10.03 15.36 7.19
CA ALA A 188 10.13 16.26 8.34
C ALA A 188 10.85 15.59 9.52
N THR A 189 10.58 14.31 9.80
CA THR A 189 11.24 13.56 10.89
C THR A 189 12.72 13.37 10.60
N LEU A 190 13.06 12.88 9.39
CA LEU A 190 14.45 12.66 8.97
C LEU A 190 15.25 13.96 8.96
N ALA A 191 14.66 15.04 8.44
CA ALA A 191 15.31 16.36 8.43
C ALA A 191 15.56 16.88 9.84
N LEU A 192 14.62 16.70 10.78
CA LEU A 192 14.81 17.06 12.19
C LEU A 192 15.94 16.27 12.85
N LEU A 193 15.96 14.95 12.67
CA LEU A 193 17.00 14.07 13.23
C LEU A 193 18.38 14.40 12.64
N ALA A 194 18.47 14.49 11.31
CA ALA A 194 19.69 14.85 10.60
C ALA A 194 20.20 16.24 10.99
N HIS A 195 19.31 17.22 11.15
CA HIS A 195 19.69 18.56 11.60
C HIS A 195 20.28 18.55 13.02
N CYS A 196 19.71 17.76 13.93
CA CYS A 196 20.20 17.64 15.30
C CYS A 196 21.47 16.78 15.41
N ASN A 197 21.78 15.96 14.40
CA ASN A 197 22.92 15.05 14.38
C ASN A 197 24.15 15.66 13.68
N ASN A 198 24.89 16.51 14.40
CA ASN A 198 26.21 17.07 14.03
C ASN A 198 26.31 17.92 12.73
N GLY A 199 25.20 18.37 12.15
CA GLY A 199 25.22 19.30 11.01
C GLY A 199 25.50 18.66 9.65
N ALA A 200 25.19 19.41 8.58
CA ALA A 200 24.75 18.90 7.27
C ALA A 200 25.69 17.95 6.49
N SER A 201 27.00 17.96 6.72
CA SER A 201 27.97 17.18 5.90
C SER A 201 28.17 15.74 6.36
N GLU A 202 27.94 15.43 7.64
CA GLU A 202 27.99 14.06 8.21
C GLU A 202 26.65 13.62 8.83
N ALA A 203 25.60 14.42 8.62
CA ALA A 203 24.27 14.25 9.22
C ALA A 203 23.63 12.88 8.92
N TRP A 204 23.92 12.30 7.75
CA TRP A 204 23.33 11.06 7.26
C TRP A 204 24.16 9.83 7.64
N ASN A 205 24.14 9.49 8.92
CA ASN A 205 24.85 8.31 9.44
C ASN A 205 23.89 7.28 10.06
N SER A 206 24.43 6.15 10.52
CA SER A 206 23.66 5.04 11.08
C SER A 206 22.78 5.45 12.27
N SER A 207 23.16 6.50 13.01
CA SER A 207 22.38 7.03 14.14
C SER A 207 21.01 7.53 13.66
N VAL A 208 20.96 8.38 12.63
CA VAL A 208 19.70 8.93 12.09
C VAL A 208 18.79 7.82 11.56
N TYR A 209 19.35 6.85 10.84
CA TYR A 209 18.57 5.73 10.31
C TYR A 209 18.07 4.81 11.44
N SER A 210 18.89 4.57 12.47
CA SER A 210 18.53 3.80 13.66
C SER A 210 17.41 4.48 14.44
N ASP A 211 17.54 5.78 14.70
CA ASP A 211 16.56 6.59 15.42
C ASP A 211 15.23 6.67 14.67
N PHE A 212 15.28 6.94 13.37
CA PHE A 212 14.08 6.95 12.53
C PHE A 212 13.39 5.58 12.56
N ALA A 213 14.15 4.49 12.43
CA ALA A 213 13.61 3.14 12.52
C ALA A 213 12.97 2.86 13.88
N ARG A 214 13.60 3.24 15.00
CA ARG A 214 13.03 3.13 16.37
C ARG A 214 11.69 3.88 16.46
N LEU A 215 11.63 5.12 15.97
CA LEU A 215 10.40 5.91 15.96
C LEU A 215 9.28 5.25 15.13
N THR A 216 9.59 4.76 13.93
CA THR A 216 8.58 4.07 13.09
C THR A 216 8.15 2.72 13.65
N ALA A 217 9.06 1.96 14.26
CA ALA A 217 8.78 0.65 14.85
C ALA A 217 7.92 0.75 16.11
N SER A 218 7.95 1.91 16.79
CA SER A 218 7.12 2.22 17.96
C SER A 218 5.70 2.71 17.60
N CYS A 219 5.28 2.61 16.33
CA CYS A 219 3.95 3.04 15.89
C CYS A 219 2.85 2.41 16.75
N ARG A 220 2.06 3.26 17.43
CA ARG A 220 0.96 2.83 18.31
C ARG A 220 -0.39 2.79 17.62
N GLU A 221 -0.48 3.38 16.42
CA GLU A 221 -1.68 3.38 15.62
C GLU A 221 -1.97 1.95 15.10
N ALA A 222 -3.24 1.63 14.89
CA ALA A 222 -3.63 0.34 14.35
C ALA A 222 -3.14 0.20 12.90
N VAL A 223 -2.05 -0.54 12.71
CA VAL A 223 -1.48 -0.83 11.39
C VAL A 223 -2.17 -2.07 10.80
N GLU A 224 -2.96 -1.89 9.76
CA GLU A 224 -3.80 -2.96 9.21
C GLU A 224 -3.00 -4.19 8.75
N SER A 225 -1.82 -3.99 8.15
CA SER A 225 -0.93 -5.08 7.73
C SER A 225 -0.35 -5.87 8.91
N ALA A 226 -0.20 -5.27 10.10
CA ALA A 226 0.17 -6.00 11.32
C ALA A 226 -1.00 -6.82 11.91
N GLY A 227 -2.25 -6.45 11.55
CA GLY A 227 -3.45 -7.18 11.92
C GLY A 227 -3.53 -8.57 11.28
N VAL A 228 -3.12 -8.70 10.01
CA VAL A 228 -3.23 -9.97 9.26
C VAL A 228 -2.42 -11.11 9.92
N PRO A 229 -1.10 -10.98 10.18
CA PRO A 229 -0.34 -12.03 10.87
C PRO A 229 -0.85 -12.31 12.28
N THR A 230 -1.33 -11.28 13.01
CA THR A 230 -1.87 -11.43 14.36
C THR A 230 -3.18 -12.21 14.35
N ALA A 231 -4.06 -11.93 13.39
CA ALA A 231 -5.31 -12.65 13.18
C ALA A 231 -5.05 -14.10 12.75
N MET A 232 -4.08 -14.33 11.86
CA MET A 232 -3.65 -15.68 11.49
C MET A 232 -3.08 -16.47 12.68
N ALA A 233 -2.24 -15.84 13.50
CA ALA A 233 -1.68 -16.48 14.70
C ALA A 233 -2.76 -16.79 15.73
N THR A 234 -3.74 -15.90 15.90
CA THR A 234 -4.89 -16.14 16.78
C THR A 234 -5.72 -17.30 16.27
N LEU A 235 -6.09 -17.29 14.98
CA LEU A 235 -6.80 -18.40 14.35
C LEU A 235 -6.05 -19.73 14.51
N ALA A 236 -4.74 -19.76 14.24
CA ALA A 236 -3.93 -20.96 14.38
C ALA A 236 -3.94 -21.54 15.80
N ARG A 237 -3.93 -20.70 16.85
CA ARG A 237 -4.06 -21.16 18.24
C ARG A 237 -5.41 -21.81 18.52
N TYR A 238 -6.50 -21.27 18.00
CA TYR A 238 -7.82 -21.87 18.17
C TYR A 238 -7.97 -23.17 17.38
N VAL A 239 -7.41 -23.21 16.17
CA VAL A 239 -7.34 -24.44 15.37
C VAL A 239 -6.57 -25.54 16.09
N GLU A 240 -5.42 -25.20 16.69
CA GLU A 240 -4.66 -26.13 17.53
C GLU A 240 -5.50 -26.64 18.71
N SER A 241 -6.22 -25.75 19.40
CA SER A 241 -7.04 -26.14 20.56
C SER A 241 -8.24 -27.01 20.21
N GLU A 242 -8.86 -26.81 19.04
CA GLU A 242 -10.07 -27.54 18.64
C GLU A 242 -9.77 -28.85 17.90
N PHE A 243 -8.72 -28.88 17.09
CA PHE A 243 -8.43 -29.98 16.18
C PHE A 243 -7.04 -30.61 16.38
N GLY A 244 -6.08 -29.85 16.94
CA GLY A 244 -4.70 -30.28 17.15
C GLY A 244 -4.01 -30.80 15.88
N GLU A 245 -3.13 -31.79 16.07
CA GLU A 245 -2.38 -32.46 14.99
C GLU A 245 -3.26 -33.08 13.90
N SER A 246 -4.53 -33.41 14.19
CA SER A 246 -5.42 -33.97 13.18
C SER A 246 -5.67 -33.00 12.02
N PHE A 247 -5.70 -31.68 12.30
CA PHE A 247 -5.90 -30.64 11.30
C PHE A 247 -4.76 -30.54 10.29
N ARG A 248 -3.52 -30.82 10.73
CA ARG A 248 -2.33 -30.78 9.88
C ARG A 248 -2.31 -31.91 8.84
N LYS A 249 -3.03 -33.00 9.13
CA LYS A 249 -3.12 -34.19 8.26
C LYS A 249 -4.24 -34.09 7.22
N LEU A 250 -5.17 -33.15 7.40
CA LEU A 250 -6.23 -32.90 6.42
C LEU A 250 -5.64 -32.40 5.11
N SER A 251 -6.24 -32.81 3.99
CA SER A 251 -5.97 -32.12 2.74
C SER A 251 -6.36 -30.63 2.87
N PRO A 252 -5.71 -29.72 2.13
CA PRO A 252 -6.04 -28.31 2.17
C PRO A 252 -7.52 -28.02 1.92
N GLU A 253 -8.16 -28.77 1.02
CA GLU A 253 -9.56 -28.63 0.65
C GLU A 253 -10.49 -29.08 1.79
N GLU A 254 -10.18 -30.20 2.45
CA GLU A 254 -10.91 -30.66 3.64
C GLU A 254 -10.74 -29.70 4.82
N ALA A 255 -9.54 -29.18 5.03
CA ALA A 255 -9.26 -28.21 6.08
C ALA A 255 -10.05 -26.91 5.86
N VAL A 256 -10.16 -26.43 4.62
CA VAL A 256 -11.03 -25.29 4.28
C VAL A 256 -12.49 -25.61 4.61
N LYS A 257 -12.97 -26.81 4.26
CA LYS A 257 -14.35 -27.22 4.54
C LYS A 257 -14.64 -27.23 6.05
N VAL A 258 -13.76 -27.85 6.84
CA VAL A 258 -13.86 -27.90 8.30
C VAL A 258 -13.92 -26.50 8.91
N LEU A 259 -13.07 -25.57 8.47
CA LEU A 259 -13.10 -24.19 9.00
C LEU A 259 -14.30 -23.38 8.51
N ARG A 260 -14.76 -23.56 7.27
CA ARG A 260 -15.93 -22.82 6.76
C ARG A 260 -17.22 -23.26 7.43
N GLU A 261 -17.42 -24.57 7.55
CA GLU A 261 -18.65 -25.19 8.03
C GLU A 261 -18.66 -25.38 9.56
N GLY A 262 -17.49 -25.32 10.20
CA GLY A 262 -17.35 -25.50 11.64
C GLY A 262 -18.11 -24.46 12.46
N SER A 263 -18.82 -24.95 13.48
CA SER A 263 -19.53 -24.12 14.47
C SER A 263 -18.63 -23.66 15.63
N GLY A 264 -17.42 -24.20 15.73
CA GLY A 264 -16.41 -23.81 16.72
C GLY A 264 -15.86 -22.40 16.54
N GLU A 265 -15.06 -21.96 17.50
CA GLU A 265 -14.45 -20.64 17.53
C GLU A 265 -13.43 -20.47 16.41
N ALA A 266 -12.67 -21.53 16.07
CA ALA A 266 -11.79 -21.55 14.90
C ALA A 266 -12.56 -21.30 13.59
N GLY A 267 -13.73 -21.92 13.44
CA GLY A 267 -14.57 -21.71 12.26
C GLY A 267 -15.16 -20.29 12.20
N ARG A 268 -15.60 -19.76 13.35
CA ARG A 268 -16.06 -18.37 13.47
C ARG A 268 -14.96 -17.37 13.12
N LEU A 269 -13.76 -17.52 13.69
CA LEU A 269 -12.61 -16.67 13.41
C LEU A 269 -12.16 -16.75 11.96
N PHE A 270 -12.21 -17.93 11.34
CA PHE A 270 -11.89 -18.09 9.93
C PHE A 270 -12.86 -17.34 9.02
N ARG A 271 -14.18 -17.42 9.29
CA ARG A 271 -15.18 -16.66 8.54
C ARG A 271 -14.98 -15.16 8.71
N ASN A 272 -14.79 -14.68 9.95
CA ASN A 272 -14.48 -13.27 10.21
C ASN A 272 -13.21 -12.81 9.49
N PHE A 273 -12.16 -13.64 9.50
CA PHE A 273 -10.92 -13.35 8.76
C PHE A 273 -11.18 -13.19 7.26
N LEU A 274 -12.00 -14.06 6.65
CA LEU A 274 -12.34 -13.94 5.24
C LEU A 274 -13.22 -12.71 4.95
N GLU A 275 -14.07 -12.28 5.89
CA GLU A 275 -14.85 -11.06 5.75
C GLU A 275 -13.97 -9.79 5.78
N GLU A 276 -13.02 -9.75 6.71
CA GLU A 276 -12.14 -8.60 6.95
C GLU A 276 -10.93 -8.53 6.02
N HIS A 277 -10.35 -9.69 5.68
CA HIS A 277 -9.08 -9.79 4.97
C HIS A 277 -9.14 -10.69 3.72
N GLY A 278 -10.30 -11.29 3.42
CA GLY A 278 -10.42 -12.22 2.31
C GLY A 278 -10.18 -11.61 0.92
N HIS A 279 -10.22 -10.28 0.76
CA HIS A 279 -9.86 -9.60 -0.49
C HIS A 279 -8.36 -9.66 -0.82
N ARG A 280 -7.52 -10.03 0.16
CA ARG A 280 -6.07 -10.15 0.01
C ARG A 280 -5.66 -11.49 -0.60
N CYS A 281 -4.44 -11.54 -1.11
CA CYS A 281 -3.78 -12.73 -1.63
C CYS A 281 -2.28 -12.49 -1.83
N MET A 282 -1.55 -13.53 -2.23
CA MET A 282 -0.25 -13.32 -2.87
C MET A 282 -0.43 -12.50 -4.14
N ARG A 283 0.47 -11.55 -4.43
CA ARG A 283 0.36 -10.64 -5.58
C ARG A 283 -0.94 -9.82 -5.57
N GLU A 284 -1.20 -9.12 -4.47
CA GLU A 284 -2.46 -8.42 -4.15
C GLU A 284 -3.00 -7.50 -5.28
N PHE A 285 -2.11 -6.93 -6.09
CA PHE A 285 -2.43 -6.02 -7.19
C PHE A 285 -2.73 -6.73 -8.52
N ASP A 286 -2.45 -8.02 -8.64
CA ASP A 286 -2.77 -8.78 -9.83
C ASP A 286 -4.25 -9.20 -9.82
N VAL A 287 -5.01 -8.71 -10.81
CA VAL A 287 -6.42 -9.09 -11.02
C VAL A 287 -6.58 -10.56 -11.43
N GLN A 288 -5.53 -11.21 -11.93
CA GLN A 288 -5.57 -12.61 -12.30
C GLN A 288 -5.46 -13.53 -11.07
N THR A 289 -4.73 -13.12 -10.04
CA THR A 289 -4.50 -13.96 -8.86
C THR A 289 -5.76 -14.02 -7.99
N LYS A 290 -6.23 -15.22 -7.60
CA LYS A 290 -7.41 -15.38 -6.74
C LYS A 290 -7.15 -14.86 -5.33
N SER A 291 -8.13 -14.17 -4.75
CA SER A 291 -8.10 -13.73 -3.35
C SER A 291 -8.44 -14.87 -2.39
N TRP A 292 -8.11 -14.73 -1.10
CA TRP A 292 -8.43 -15.73 -0.07
C TRP A 292 -9.93 -15.98 0.08
N ALA A 293 -10.78 -14.99 -0.19
CA ALA A 293 -12.23 -15.16 -0.21
C ALA A 293 -12.67 -16.07 -1.37
N MET A 294 -12.00 -15.98 -2.52
CA MET A 294 -12.28 -16.78 -3.71
C MET A 294 -11.69 -18.20 -3.62
N ASP A 295 -10.48 -18.30 -3.07
CA ASP A 295 -9.77 -19.55 -2.84
C ASP A 295 -8.97 -19.47 -1.53
N PRO A 296 -9.54 -19.97 -0.41
CA PRO A 296 -8.87 -19.91 0.90
C PRO A 296 -7.75 -20.93 1.06
N THR A 297 -7.53 -21.82 0.09
CA THR A 297 -6.58 -22.93 0.19
C THR A 297 -5.16 -22.48 0.58
N PRO A 298 -4.57 -21.42 0.00
CA PRO A 298 -3.25 -20.93 0.41
C PRO A 298 -3.22 -20.38 1.84
N LEU A 299 -4.30 -19.74 2.29
CA LEU A 299 -4.45 -19.26 3.66
C LEU A 299 -4.49 -20.44 4.63
N THR A 300 -5.32 -21.45 4.35
CA THR A 300 -5.44 -22.65 5.18
C THR A 300 -4.12 -23.41 5.28
N LYS A 301 -3.37 -23.56 4.18
CA LYS A 301 -2.00 -24.13 4.21
C LYS A 301 -1.08 -23.37 5.15
N SER A 302 -1.15 -22.03 5.12
CA SER A 302 -0.37 -21.19 6.03
C SER A 302 -0.78 -21.41 7.49
N ILE A 303 -2.08 -21.53 7.78
CA ILE A 303 -2.58 -21.86 9.13
C ILE A 303 -2.11 -23.26 9.56
N GLN A 304 -2.22 -24.29 8.71
CA GLN A 304 -1.72 -25.63 9.00
C GLN A 304 -0.22 -25.67 9.33
N ALA A 305 0.58 -24.81 8.69
CA ALA A 305 1.99 -24.66 8.99
C ALA A 305 2.27 -23.95 10.33
N MET A 306 1.32 -23.14 10.82
CA MET A 306 1.41 -22.44 12.11
C MET A 306 0.92 -23.30 13.28
N VAL A 307 0.02 -24.26 13.03
CA VAL A 307 -0.43 -25.30 13.98
C VAL A 307 0.78 -26.17 14.37
N GLY A 308 1.00 -26.38 15.66
CA GLY A 308 2.15 -27.11 16.22
C GLY A 308 3.48 -26.35 16.24
N ALA A 309 3.59 -25.20 15.57
CA ALA A 309 4.73 -24.32 15.78
C ALA A 309 4.60 -23.70 17.18
N THR A 310 5.70 -23.62 17.94
CA THR A 310 5.72 -22.79 19.15
C THR A 310 5.54 -21.34 18.70
N ILE A 311 4.29 -20.89 18.61
CA ILE A 311 3.97 -19.50 18.32
C ILE A 311 4.38 -18.71 19.56
N THR A 312 5.66 -18.38 19.67
CA THR A 312 6.18 -17.32 20.55
C THR A 312 5.76 -15.94 20.02
N SER A 313 4.56 -15.84 19.43
CA SER A 313 3.92 -14.58 19.09
C SER A 313 3.00 -14.13 20.23
N GLY A 314 3.38 -14.46 21.47
CA GLY A 314 3.21 -13.53 22.57
C GLY A 314 4.46 -12.65 22.59
N LYS A 315 4.56 -11.68 21.67
CA LYS A 315 5.45 -10.55 21.93
C LYS A 315 4.96 -10.03 23.26
N ASN A 316 5.78 -10.19 24.30
CA ASN A 316 5.63 -9.49 25.56
C ASN A 316 5.11 -8.10 25.23
N ILE A 317 3.99 -7.71 25.82
CA ILE A 317 3.53 -6.33 25.78
C ILE A 317 4.63 -5.56 26.49
N THR A 318 5.70 -5.23 25.77
CA THR A 318 6.68 -4.25 26.18
C THR A 318 5.85 -3.00 26.29
N LYS A 319 5.55 -2.64 27.54
CA LYS A 319 4.73 -1.49 27.92
C LYS A 319 5.07 -0.36 26.97
N ALA A 320 4.09 0.10 26.19
CA ALA A 320 4.33 1.10 25.17
C ALA A 320 5.00 2.31 25.85
N LEU A 321 6.27 2.58 25.49
CA LEU A 321 7.02 3.70 26.03
C LEU A 321 6.22 4.98 25.77
N SER A 322 6.22 5.94 26.71
CA SER A 322 5.67 7.28 26.44
C SER A 322 6.47 7.98 25.33
N ASP A 323 5.91 9.04 24.73
CA ASP A 323 6.64 9.79 23.68
C ASP A 323 7.98 10.33 24.21
N ASP A 324 8.02 10.74 25.48
CA ASP A 324 9.26 11.18 26.13
C ASP A 324 10.26 10.04 26.30
N GLN A 325 9.82 8.92 26.87
CA GLN A 325 10.67 7.76 27.06
C GLN A 325 11.24 7.24 25.74
N LEU A 326 10.44 7.24 24.67
CA LEU A 326 10.89 6.87 23.35
C LEU A 326 11.95 7.84 22.82
N ILE A 327 11.73 9.15 22.95
CA ILE A 327 12.72 10.15 22.51
C ILE A 327 14.02 10.05 23.32
N ASP A 328 13.94 9.68 24.60
CA ASP A 328 15.12 9.45 25.44
C ASP A 328 15.94 8.23 25.02
N THR A 329 15.35 7.30 24.25
CA THR A 329 16.10 6.16 23.67
C THR A 329 16.84 6.50 22.39
N LEU A 330 16.71 7.73 21.85
CA LEU A 330 17.36 8.10 20.59
C LEU A 330 18.85 8.38 20.80
N ASP A 331 19.66 7.98 19.83
CA ASP A 331 21.09 8.23 19.82
C ASP A 331 21.37 9.73 19.53
N THR A 332 20.50 10.35 18.72
CA THR A 332 20.49 11.79 18.43
C THR A 332 20.02 12.61 19.64
N ARG A 333 20.86 13.51 20.14
CA ARG A 333 20.47 14.43 21.23
C ARG A 333 19.67 15.61 20.69
N LEU A 334 18.42 15.74 21.14
CA LEU A 334 17.54 16.84 20.71
C LEU A 334 17.41 17.93 21.79
N PRO A 335 17.69 19.21 21.47
CA PRO A 335 17.31 20.32 22.34
C PRO A 335 15.80 20.39 22.56
N GLN A 336 15.34 21.03 23.65
CA GLN A 336 13.93 21.04 24.06
C GLN A 336 12.95 21.48 22.96
N ILE A 337 13.29 22.51 22.17
CA ILE A 337 12.44 22.99 21.09
C ILE A 337 12.26 21.93 19.98
N TYR A 338 13.35 21.24 19.61
CA TYR A 338 13.31 20.16 18.62
C TYR A 338 12.65 18.91 19.17
N ARG A 339 12.72 18.67 20.49
CA ARG A 339 11.95 17.61 21.16
C ARG A 339 10.44 17.85 21.04
N LEU A 340 9.98 19.10 21.24
CA LEU A 340 8.57 19.46 21.04
C LEU A 340 8.14 19.29 19.57
N ALA A 341 8.96 19.77 18.63
CA ALA A 341 8.72 19.59 17.20
C ALA A 341 8.67 18.10 16.82
N LEU A 342 9.60 17.29 17.32
CA LEU A 342 9.64 15.86 17.07
C LEU A 342 8.39 15.16 17.61
N LYS A 343 7.91 15.49 18.82
CA LYS A 343 6.64 14.94 19.33
C LYS A 343 5.45 15.26 18.42
N PHE A 344 5.37 16.49 17.93
CA PHE A 344 4.31 16.90 17.01
C PHE A 344 4.36 16.12 15.69
N VAL A 345 5.55 16.01 15.09
CA VAL A 345 5.74 15.29 13.83
C VAL A 345 5.58 13.78 14.03
N LEU A 346 6.03 13.21 15.14
CA LEU A 346 5.95 11.78 15.46
C LEU A 346 4.51 11.27 15.43
N LYS A 347 3.57 12.00 16.03
CA LYS A 347 2.15 11.62 15.99
C LYS A 347 1.62 11.56 14.56
N ARG A 348 2.08 12.47 13.69
CA ARG A 348 1.69 12.52 12.27
C ARG A 348 2.40 11.43 11.47
N LEU A 349 3.66 11.15 11.76
CA LEU A 349 4.42 10.04 11.18
C LEU A 349 3.70 8.71 11.42
N GLN A 350 3.38 8.41 12.67
CA GLN A 350 2.70 7.17 13.06
C GLN A 350 1.29 7.08 12.44
N LYS A 351 0.53 8.18 12.46
CA LYS A 351 -0.75 8.27 11.75
C LYS A 351 -0.60 8.05 10.24
N GLY A 352 0.44 8.59 9.63
CA GLY A 352 0.74 8.45 8.20
C GLY A 352 1.01 6.99 7.83
N ILE A 353 1.75 6.27 8.66
CA ILE A 353 1.99 4.82 8.51
C ILE A 353 0.65 4.08 8.52
N ALA A 354 -0.17 4.25 9.55
CA ALA A 354 -1.45 3.54 9.66
C ALA A 354 -2.44 3.88 8.54
N LEU A 355 -2.52 5.16 8.16
CA LEU A 355 -3.37 5.60 7.04
C LEU A 355 -2.90 5.01 5.71
N ARG A 356 -1.59 5.02 5.43
CA ARG A 356 -1.05 4.46 4.19
C ARG A 356 -1.38 2.98 4.05
N GLU A 357 -1.23 2.19 5.12
CA GLU A 357 -1.60 0.78 5.13
C GLU A 357 -3.11 0.58 4.92
N SER A 358 -3.95 1.42 5.53
CA SER A 358 -5.40 1.42 5.29
C SER A 358 -5.76 1.76 3.83
N GLY A 359 -5.04 2.72 3.23
CA GLY A 359 -5.21 3.09 1.84
C GLY A 359 -4.80 1.98 0.87
N LYS A 360 -3.69 1.29 1.16
CA LYS A 360 -3.25 0.11 0.41
C LYS A 360 -4.30 -0.98 0.46
N SER A 361 -4.82 -1.30 1.65
CA SER A 361 -5.84 -2.33 1.77
C SER A 361 -7.12 -2.00 1.00
N LEU A 362 -7.55 -0.72 1.04
CA LEU A 362 -8.69 -0.26 0.26
C LEU A 362 -8.46 -0.41 -1.26
N LEU A 363 -7.23 -0.13 -1.72
CA LEU A 363 -6.83 -0.31 -3.11
C LEU A 363 -6.81 -1.79 -3.52
N VAL A 364 -6.37 -2.68 -2.64
CA VAL A 364 -6.46 -4.13 -2.86
C VAL A 364 -7.92 -4.60 -2.87
N LEU A 365 -8.77 -4.03 -2.01
CA LEU A 365 -10.20 -4.34 -1.98
C LEU A 365 -10.91 -3.89 -3.27
N SER A 366 -10.62 -2.69 -3.78
CA SER A 366 -11.19 -2.25 -5.06
C SER A 366 -10.70 -3.12 -6.23
N ASN A 367 -9.44 -3.54 -6.19
CA ASN A 367 -8.88 -4.50 -7.15
C ASN A 367 -9.58 -5.89 -7.06
N ASP A 368 -9.94 -6.33 -5.85
CA ASP A 368 -10.65 -7.59 -5.63
C ASP A 368 -12.07 -7.59 -6.24
N ILE A 369 -12.74 -6.44 -6.25
CA ILE A 369 -14.03 -6.30 -6.95
C ILE A 369 -13.85 -6.53 -8.45
N LEU A 370 -12.85 -5.88 -9.07
CA LEU A 370 -12.53 -6.08 -10.49
C LEU A 370 -12.13 -7.54 -10.78
N ARG A 371 -11.30 -8.13 -9.92
CA ARG A 371 -10.89 -9.54 -9.99
C ARG A 371 -12.09 -10.48 -10.04
N LYS A 372 -13.07 -10.31 -9.16
CA LYS A 372 -14.29 -11.13 -9.14
C LYS A 372 -15.07 -11.03 -10.45
N TYR A 373 -15.21 -9.84 -11.01
CA TYR A 373 -15.83 -9.68 -12.32
C TYR A 373 -15.04 -10.36 -13.44
N PHE A 374 -13.71 -10.21 -13.48
CA PHE A 374 -12.88 -10.86 -14.52
C PHE A 374 -12.91 -12.39 -14.43
N TRP A 375 -12.89 -12.96 -13.23
CA TRP A 375 -13.03 -14.41 -13.05
C TRP A 375 -14.40 -14.91 -13.47
N HIS A 376 -15.47 -14.15 -13.21
CA HIS A 376 -16.80 -14.48 -13.71
C HIS A 376 -16.88 -14.38 -15.24
N LEU A 377 -16.24 -13.38 -15.83
CA LEU A 377 -16.13 -13.24 -17.30
C LEU A 377 -15.42 -14.44 -17.92
N ALA A 378 -14.31 -14.89 -17.33
CA ALA A 378 -13.61 -16.08 -17.78
C ALA A 378 -14.52 -17.32 -17.73
N ALA A 379 -15.31 -17.50 -16.67
CA ALA A 379 -16.25 -18.62 -16.55
C ALA A 379 -17.31 -18.61 -17.66
N ILE A 380 -17.91 -17.44 -17.96
CA ILE A 380 -18.89 -17.29 -19.06
C ILE A 380 -18.25 -17.59 -20.42
N MET A 381 -17.02 -17.10 -20.66
CA MET A 381 -16.36 -17.31 -21.95
C MET A 381 -15.99 -18.79 -22.18
N VAL A 382 -15.62 -19.51 -21.12
CA VAL A 382 -15.31 -20.95 -21.21
C VAL A 382 -16.58 -21.78 -21.39
N SER A 383 -17.69 -21.44 -20.71
CA SER A 383 -18.96 -22.15 -20.88
C SER A 383 -19.51 -21.99 -22.30
N LEU A 384 -19.43 -20.78 -22.88
CA LEU A 384 -19.82 -20.50 -24.26
C LEU A 384 -19.03 -21.35 -25.28
N LYS A 385 -17.73 -21.54 -25.05
CA LYS A 385 -16.88 -22.36 -25.93
C LYS A 385 -17.21 -23.85 -25.88
N ARG A 386 -17.87 -24.34 -24.82
CA ARG A 386 -18.30 -25.74 -24.70
C ARG A 386 -19.68 -26.01 -25.32
N SER A 387 -20.43 -24.96 -25.65
CA SER A 387 -21.77 -25.04 -26.25
C SER A 387 -21.78 -24.87 -27.78
N ILE A 388 -20.61 -24.57 -28.36
CA ILE A 388 -20.33 -24.54 -29.80
C ILE A 388 -19.48 -25.76 -30.11
#